data_AF-A0A6G4ZYA4-F1
#
_entry.id   AF-A0A6G4ZYA4-F1
#
_cell.length_a   1.000
_cell.length_b   1.000
_cell.length_c   1.000
_cell.angle_alpha   90.00
_cell.angle_beta   90.00
_cell.angle_gamma   90.00
#
_symmetry.space_group_name_H-M   'P 1'
#
loop_
_entity.id
_entity.type
_entity.pdbx_description
1 polymer ?
#
loop_
_entity_poly.entity_id
_entity_poly.type
_entity_poly.pdbx_seq_one_letter_code
_entity_poly.pdbx_strand_id
1 'polypeptide(L)'
;MAASMLRFTMCRGTSLGTFQARAFFSTVAKKQLPMVSSTPQQLALYKPQVTTVRLASADTNYVKIWKAERILAVSMIAIVPGAFMFPSPVMDCLLAISTTMHMHWGIETIVVDYVRPALFGNLIPKVAVGAVYALSIAALTGLFYFNFTDVGIVKAIQMLWTV
;
A
#
# COMPACT_ATOMS: atom_id res chain seq x y z
N MET A 1 -9.15 62.13 -26.57
CA MET A 1 -7.77 61.61 -26.68
C MET A 1 -7.84 60.10 -26.42
N ALA A 2 -7.55 59.15 -27.29
CA ALA A 2 -7.08 59.11 -28.66
C ALA A 2 -7.71 57.87 -29.34
N ALA A 3 -7.82 57.92 -30.67
CA ALA A 3 -8.46 56.92 -31.53
C ALA A 3 -7.42 56.09 -32.31
N SER A 4 -7.93 55.14 -33.10
CA SER A 4 -7.33 54.44 -34.26
C SER A 4 -6.47 53.21 -33.97
N MET A 5 -6.78 51.99 -34.43
CA MET A 5 -7.22 51.42 -35.73
C MET A 5 -6.08 50.64 -36.39
N LEU A 6 -6.41 49.42 -36.81
CA LEU A 6 -5.61 48.41 -37.51
C LEU A 6 -4.90 48.94 -38.77
N ARG A 7 -3.70 48.38 -39.07
CA ARG A 7 -3.22 48.24 -40.45
C ARG A 7 -2.58 46.87 -40.69
N PHE A 8 -3.20 46.14 -41.61
CA PHE A 8 -2.60 45.07 -42.40
C PHE A 8 -1.59 45.67 -43.37
N THR A 9 -0.49 44.95 -43.62
CA THR A 9 0.38 45.20 -44.77
C THR A 9 0.66 43.87 -45.46
N MET A 10 0.24 43.78 -46.72
CA MET A 10 0.57 42.71 -47.66
C MET A 10 1.14 43.39 -48.92
N CYS A 11 2.23 42.86 -49.48
CA CYS A 11 2.68 43.02 -50.88
C CYS A 11 3.78 41.96 -51.08
N ARG A 12 3.52 40.80 -51.70
CA ARG A 12 3.41 40.48 -53.14
C ARG A 12 4.70 40.77 -53.93
N GLY A 13 5.39 39.70 -54.31
CA GLY A 13 6.47 39.68 -55.29
C GLY A 13 6.73 38.25 -55.78
N THR A 14 6.18 37.93 -56.94
CA THR A 14 6.34 36.68 -57.71
C THR A 14 7.37 36.88 -58.82
N SER A 15 8.28 35.91 -59.04
CA SER A 15 8.60 35.37 -60.39
C SER A 15 9.69 34.28 -60.33
N LEU A 16 9.47 33.27 -61.17
CA LEU A 16 10.32 32.16 -61.64
C LEU A 16 11.79 32.56 -61.91
N GLY A 17 12.79 31.68 -61.92
CA GLY A 17 12.88 30.22 -61.89
C GLY A 17 14.12 29.82 -62.70
N THR A 18 14.93 28.88 -62.21
CA THR A 18 15.90 28.12 -63.03
C THR A 18 16.19 26.80 -62.33
N PHE A 19 15.83 25.72 -63.01
CA PHE A 19 16.18 24.36 -62.66
C PHE A 19 17.64 24.13 -63.05
N GLN A 20 18.50 23.77 -62.10
CA GLN A 20 19.83 23.25 -62.42
C GLN A 20 20.10 22.02 -61.55
N ALA A 21 19.96 20.86 -62.17
CA ALA A 21 20.39 19.59 -61.62
C ALA A 21 21.92 19.61 -61.43
N ARG A 22 22.40 19.27 -60.24
CA ARG A 22 23.80 18.89 -60.04
C ARG A 22 23.88 17.60 -59.23
N ALA A 23 24.73 16.74 -59.76
CA ALA A 23 24.92 15.34 -59.45
C ALA A 23 25.24 15.07 -57.97
N PHE A 24 24.75 13.90 -57.52
CA PHE A 24 25.25 13.19 -56.36
C PHE A 24 26.77 13.00 -56.46
N PHE A 25 27.51 13.59 -55.53
CA PHE A 25 28.82 13.12 -55.15
C PHE A 25 28.75 12.73 -53.68
N SER A 26 28.79 11.42 -53.41
CA SER A 26 28.85 10.87 -52.07
C SER A 26 30.24 11.09 -51.48
N THR A 27 30.41 12.15 -50.71
CA THR A 27 31.56 12.29 -49.83
C THR A 27 31.19 11.67 -48.49
N VAL A 28 31.64 10.43 -48.26
CA VAL A 28 31.60 9.78 -46.94
C VAL A 28 32.52 10.59 -46.02
N ALA A 29 31.95 11.57 -45.33
CA ALA A 29 32.61 12.29 -44.26
C ALA A 29 32.68 11.36 -43.05
N LYS A 30 33.87 10.83 -42.75
CA LYS A 30 34.15 10.17 -41.46
C LYS A 30 33.93 11.19 -40.35
N LYS A 31 32.76 11.15 -39.71
CA LYS A 31 32.50 11.91 -38.49
C LYS A 31 33.26 11.23 -37.36
N GLN A 32 34.48 11.71 -37.09
CA GLN A 32 35.20 11.34 -35.87
C GLN A 32 34.33 11.73 -34.67
N LEU A 33 33.96 10.73 -33.86
CA LEU A 33 33.29 10.92 -32.58
C LEU A 33 34.22 11.73 -31.68
N PRO A 34 33.74 12.80 -31.02
CA PRO A 34 34.54 13.49 -30.02
C PRO A 34 34.82 12.52 -28.87
N MET A 35 36.10 12.49 -28.50
CA MET A 35 36.66 11.79 -27.34
C MET A 35 35.75 12.00 -26.12
N VAL A 36 35.44 10.90 -25.42
CA VAL A 36 34.71 10.94 -24.14
C VAL A 36 35.53 11.77 -23.16
N SER A 37 35.11 13.02 -22.95
CA SER A 37 35.52 13.83 -21.81
C SER A 37 35.01 13.14 -20.56
N SER A 38 35.93 12.54 -19.79
CA SER A 38 35.63 12.01 -18.46
C SER A 38 35.39 13.19 -17.52
N THR A 39 34.21 13.79 -17.57
CA THR A 39 33.71 14.62 -16.47
C THR A 39 33.62 13.73 -15.23
N PRO A 40 34.24 14.09 -14.09
CA PRO A 40 33.98 13.38 -12.85
C PRO A 40 32.50 13.60 -12.52
N GLN A 41 31.67 12.56 -12.68
CA GLN A 41 30.33 12.57 -12.11
C GLN A 41 30.52 12.59 -10.59
N GLN A 42 30.51 13.79 -10.01
CA GLN A 42 30.36 13.95 -8.59
C GLN A 42 29.01 13.34 -8.25
N LEU A 43 29.03 12.13 -7.68
CA LEU A 43 27.84 11.45 -7.18
C LEU A 43 27.15 12.42 -6.23
N ALA A 44 26.02 12.98 -6.66
CA ALA A 44 25.21 13.80 -5.78
C ALA A 44 24.87 12.95 -4.57
N LEU A 45 25.29 13.39 -3.38
CA LEU A 45 24.96 12.73 -2.12
C LEU A 45 23.43 12.62 -2.07
N TYR A 46 22.92 11.40 -2.24
CA TYR A 46 21.51 11.12 -2.08
C TYR A 46 21.16 11.40 -0.62
N LYS A 47 20.60 12.59 -0.37
CA LYS A 47 19.95 12.91 0.90
C LYS A 47 18.55 12.32 0.81
N PRO A 48 18.28 11.16 1.45
CA PRO A 48 16.93 10.60 1.43
C PRO A 48 15.97 11.70 1.89
N GLN A 49 15.08 12.12 0.99
CA GLN A 49 14.02 13.04 1.34
C GLN A 49 13.04 12.23 2.20
N VAL A 50 13.25 12.25 3.51
CA VAL A 50 12.32 11.67 4.45
C VAL A 50 11.07 12.55 4.39
N THR A 51 10.03 12.09 3.72
CA THR A 51 8.74 12.80 3.67
C THR A 51 8.24 13.01 5.10
N THR A 52 7.55 14.13 5.35
CA THR A 52 6.96 14.45 6.66
C THR A 52 6.08 13.32 7.21
N VAL A 53 5.47 12.53 6.33
CA VAL A 53 4.73 11.28 6.65
C VAL A 53 5.61 10.22 7.29
N ARG A 54 6.85 10.03 6.81
CA ARG A 54 7.83 9.08 7.35
C ARG A 54 8.45 9.57 8.66
N LEU A 55 8.44 10.88 8.90
CA LEU A 55 8.88 11.48 10.16
C LEU A 55 7.80 11.35 11.25
N ALA A 56 6.53 11.60 10.92
CA ALA A 56 5.40 11.46 11.85
C ALA A 56 5.15 10.01 12.31
N SER A 57 5.58 9.02 11.52
CA SER A 57 5.50 7.59 11.87
C SER A 57 6.70 7.09 12.68
N ALA A 58 7.75 7.91 12.86
CA ALA A 58 8.94 7.52 13.61
C ALA A 58 8.76 7.57 15.13
N ASP A 59 7.83 8.39 15.63
CA ASP A 59 7.66 8.63 17.08
C ASP A 59 6.90 7.52 17.82
N THR A 60 6.21 6.63 17.08
CA THR A 60 5.45 5.52 17.69
C THR A 60 6.26 4.23 17.60
N ASN A 61 6.49 3.54 18.72
CA ASN A 61 7.28 2.30 18.79
C ASN A 61 6.55 1.10 18.13
N TYR A 62 6.39 1.10 16.80
CA TYR A 62 5.72 0.07 16.01
C TYR A 62 6.39 -1.32 16.11
N VAL A 63 7.67 -1.35 16.49
CA VAL A 63 8.42 -2.61 16.69
C VAL A 63 7.80 -3.46 17.80
N LYS A 64 7.26 -2.85 18.87
CA LYS A 64 6.67 -3.59 20.00
C LYS A 64 5.40 -4.32 19.58
N ILE A 65 4.50 -3.62 18.89
CA ILE A 65 3.24 -4.22 18.41
C ILE A 65 3.52 -5.28 17.34
N TRP A 66 4.45 -5.02 16.41
CA TRP A 66 4.86 -6.01 15.41
C TRP A 66 5.40 -7.28 16.06
N LYS A 67 6.25 -7.17 17.09
CA LYS A 67 6.73 -8.33 17.86
C LYS A 67 5.58 -9.08 18.53
N ALA A 68 4.62 -8.37 19.14
CA ALA A 68 3.47 -8.99 19.78
C ALA A 68 2.60 -9.77 18.78
N GLU A 69 2.34 -9.21 17.60
CA GLU A 69 1.63 -9.91 16.52
C GLU A 69 2.34 -11.21 16.11
N ARG A 70 3.67 -11.16 15.93
CA ARG A 70 4.44 -12.35 15.55
C ARG A 70 4.43 -13.40 16.66
N ILE A 71 4.56 -13.00 17.92
CA ILE A 71 4.47 -13.90 19.07
C ILE A 71 3.10 -14.57 19.12
N LEU A 72 2.02 -13.82 18.92
CA LEU A 72 0.66 -14.38 18.89
C LEU A 72 0.47 -15.35 17.70
N ALA A 73 0.97 -14.99 16.51
CA ALA A 73 0.88 -15.87 15.34
C ALA A 73 1.64 -17.18 15.55
N VAL A 74 2.83 -17.13 16.13
CA VAL A 74 3.63 -18.33 16.45
C VAL A 74 2.96 -19.13 17.56
N SER A 75 2.37 -18.51 18.58
CA SER A 75 1.69 -19.24 19.65
C SER A 75 0.45 -19.99 19.14
N MET A 76 -0.27 -19.45 18.15
CA MET A 76 -1.42 -20.13 17.53
C MET A 76 -1.04 -21.46 16.87
N ILE A 77 0.21 -21.65 16.42
CA ILE A 77 0.70 -22.94 15.89
C ILE A 77 0.60 -24.03 16.96
N ALA A 78 0.77 -23.70 18.24
CA ALA A 78 0.61 -24.64 19.35
C ALA A 78 -0.81 -24.66 19.92
N ILE A 79 -1.47 -23.50 20.03
CA ILE A 79 -2.80 -23.38 20.64
C ILE A 79 -3.84 -24.17 19.84
N VAL A 80 -3.85 -24.05 18.51
CA VAL A 80 -4.84 -24.71 17.66
C VAL A 80 -4.80 -26.23 17.83
N PRO A 81 -3.69 -26.95 17.55
CA PRO A 81 -3.64 -28.40 17.75
C PRO A 81 -3.83 -28.78 19.23
N GLY A 82 -3.29 -27.99 20.16
CA GLY A 82 -3.47 -28.22 21.60
C GLY A 82 -4.94 -28.22 22.01
N ALA A 83 -5.76 -27.32 21.44
CA ALA A 83 -7.18 -27.23 21.74
C ALA A 83 -7.95 -28.47 21.27
N PHE A 84 -7.57 -29.06 20.12
CA PHE A 84 -8.20 -30.30 19.63
C PHE A 84 -7.72 -31.56 20.35
N MET A 85 -6.46 -31.61 20.80
CA MET A 85 -5.93 -32.75 21.56
C MET A 85 -6.44 -32.79 22.99
N PHE A 86 -6.62 -31.62 23.62
CA PHE A 86 -7.04 -31.48 25.01
C PHE A 86 -8.23 -30.53 25.12
N PRO A 87 -9.43 -30.96 24.67
CA PRO A 87 -10.63 -30.11 24.71
C PRO A 87 -10.97 -29.77 26.16
N SER A 88 -10.90 -28.50 26.50
CA SER A 88 -11.25 -27.97 27.81
C SER A 88 -11.76 -26.53 27.69
N PRO A 89 -12.62 -26.06 28.61
CA PRO A 89 -13.14 -24.69 28.55
C PRO A 89 -12.05 -23.62 28.55
N VAL A 90 -10.92 -23.88 29.22
CA VAL A 90 -9.76 -22.99 29.22
C VAL A 90 -9.12 -22.91 27.84
N MET A 91 -8.97 -24.04 27.15
CA MET A 91 -8.43 -24.07 25.79
C MET A 91 -9.37 -23.43 24.78
N ASP A 92 -10.69 -23.58 24.94
CA ASP A 92 -11.69 -22.90 24.11
C ASP A 92 -11.64 -21.38 24.30
N CYS A 93 -11.49 -20.89 25.54
CA CYS A 93 -11.31 -19.46 25.81
C CYS A 93 -9.97 -18.93 25.27
N LEU A 94 -8.89 -19.69 25.41
CA LEU A 94 -7.58 -19.34 24.85
C LEU A 94 -7.64 -19.26 23.31
N LEU A 95 -8.33 -20.20 22.67
CA LEU A 95 -8.55 -20.22 21.23
C LEU A 95 -9.41 -19.03 20.78
N ALA A 96 -10.48 -18.70 21.52
CA ALA A 96 -11.33 -17.55 21.23
C ALA A 96 -10.56 -16.22 21.29
N ILE A 97 -9.78 -15.99 22.35
CA ILE A 97 -8.98 -14.76 22.53
C ILE A 97 -7.92 -14.67 21.44
N SER A 98 -7.12 -15.72 21.27
CA SER A 98 -5.98 -15.72 20.34
C SER A 98 -6.44 -15.53 18.89
N THR A 99 -7.48 -16.26 18.47
CA THR A 99 -8.04 -16.14 17.11
C THR A 99 -8.61 -14.75 16.88
N THR A 100 -9.39 -14.22 17.82
CA THR A 100 -10.00 -12.89 17.65
C THR A 100 -8.93 -11.79 17.59
N MET A 101 -7.91 -11.85 18.45
CA MET A 101 -6.84 -10.87 18.45
C MET A 101 -5.96 -10.95 17.20
N HIS A 102 -5.68 -12.17 16.71
CA HIS A 102 -4.95 -12.37 15.45
C HIS A 102 -5.73 -11.81 14.25
N MET A 103 -7.03 -12.09 14.20
CA MET A 103 -7.92 -11.56 13.16
C MET A 103 -8.07 -10.04 13.23
N HIS A 104 -8.16 -9.46 14.44
CA HIS A 104 -8.28 -8.02 14.64
C HIS A 104 -7.12 -7.26 13.99
N TRP A 105 -5.87 -7.61 14.35
CA TRP A 105 -4.68 -6.98 13.78
C TRP A 105 -4.54 -7.26 12.28
N GLY A 106 -4.85 -8.49 11.84
CA GLY A 106 -4.84 -8.85 10.42
C GLY A 106 -5.80 -7.98 9.59
N ILE A 107 -7.07 -7.88 10.01
CA ILE A 107 -8.08 -7.11 9.29
C ILE A 107 -7.80 -5.61 9.38
N GLU A 108 -7.32 -5.11 10.51
CA GLU A 108 -6.94 -3.69 10.66
C GLU A 108 -5.89 -3.30 9.63
N THR A 109 -4.85 -4.12 9.43
CA THR A 109 -3.81 -3.84 8.40
C THR A 109 -4.40 -3.83 6.99
N ILE A 110 -5.30 -4.77 6.66
CA ILE A 110 -5.99 -4.80 5.37
C ILE A 110 -6.81 -3.50 5.17
N VAL A 111 -7.55 -3.07 6.19
CA VAL A 111 -8.36 -1.85 6.11
C VAL A 111 -7.49 -0.62 5.91
N VAL A 112 -6.39 -0.49 6.66
CA VAL A 112 -5.45 0.63 6.53
C VAL A 112 -4.78 0.67 5.15
N ASP A 113 -4.46 -0.49 4.57
CA ASP A 113 -3.78 -0.59 3.28
C ASP A 113 -4.69 -0.24 2.10
N TYR A 114 -5.96 -0.65 2.15
CA TYR A 114 -6.90 -0.53 1.03
C TYR A 114 -7.90 0.63 1.17
N VAL A 115 -8.33 0.98 2.37
CA VAL A 115 -9.28 2.09 2.61
C VAL A 115 -8.51 3.40 2.78
N ARG A 116 -7.84 3.82 1.71
CA ARG A 116 -6.97 5.00 1.75
C ARG A 116 -7.77 6.31 1.71
N PRO A 117 -7.38 7.35 2.48
CA PRO A 117 -8.02 8.66 2.42
C PRO A 117 -8.03 9.30 1.04
N ALA A 118 -7.01 9.03 0.22
CA ALA A 118 -6.92 9.53 -1.15
C ALA A 118 -8.03 9.00 -2.08
N LEU A 119 -8.63 7.85 -1.77
CA LEU A 119 -9.69 7.23 -2.56
C LEU A 119 -11.08 7.50 -2.00
N PHE A 120 -11.20 7.55 -0.67
CA PHE A 120 -12.49 7.54 0.03
C PHE A 120 -12.77 8.82 0.85
N GLY A 121 -11.87 9.79 0.82
CA GLY A 121 -11.91 10.96 1.70
C GLY A 121 -11.56 10.62 3.15
N ASN A 122 -11.57 11.62 4.03
CA ASN A 122 -11.03 11.47 5.39
C ASN A 122 -11.97 10.78 6.39
N LEU A 123 -13.26 10.64 6.06
CA LEU A 123 -14.27 10.08 6.98
C LEU A 123 -14.31 8.55 6.94
N ILE A 124 -14.38 7.97 5.74
CA ILE A 124 -14.57 6.52 5.55
C ILE A 124 -13.45 5.68 6.19
N PRO A 125 -12.15 6.01 6.06
CA PRO A 125 -11.08 5.23 6.69
C PRO A 125 -11.21 5.15 8.22
N LYS A 126 -11.67 6.23 8.87
CA LYS A 126 -11.87 6.25 10.32
C LYS A 126 -13.04 5.37 10.75
N VAL A 127 -14.14 5.45 9.99
CA VAL A 127 -15.32 4.59 10.22
C VAL A 127 -14.97 3.13 9.99
N ALA A 128 -14.19 2.82 8.95
CA ALA A 128 -13.77 1.46 8.63
C ALA A 128 -12.95 0.83 9.75
N VAL A 129 -11.95 1.55 10.29
CA VAL A 129 -11.20 1.09 11.47
C VAL A 129 -12.13 0.92 12.68
N GLY A 130 -13.04 1.85 12.93
CA GLY A 130 -14.06 1.73 13.97
C GLY A 130 -14.94 0.49 13.83
N ALA A 131 -15.29 0.12 12.59
CA ALA A 131 -16.05 -1.10 12.29
C ALA A 131 -15.23 -2.37 12.60
N VAL A 132 -13.92 -2.37 12.38
CA VAL A 132 -13.03 -3.49 12.77
C VAL A 132 -13.06 -3.70 14.28
N TYR A 133 -12.99 -2.63 15.07
CA TYR A 133 -13.14 -2.72 16.53
C TYR A 133 -14.50 -3.28 16.94
N ALA A 134 -15.58 -2.76 16.37
CA ALA A 134 -16.94 -3.23 16.67
C ALA A 134 -17.11 -4.73 16.33
N LEU A 135 -16.62 -5.15 15.16
CA LEU A 135 -16.62 -6.55 14.73
C LEU A 135 -15.83 -7.43 15.68
N SER A 136 -14.66 -6.96 16.14
CA SER A 136 -13.78 -7.73 17.03
C SER A 136 -14.39 -7.91 18.42
N ILE A 137 -15.03 -6.86 18.96
CA ILE A 137 -15.76 -6.93 20.23
C ILE A 137 -16.94 -7.89 20.08
N ALA A 138 -17.76 -7.74 19.03
CA ALA A 138 -18.90 -8.62 18.78
C ALA A 138 -18.48 -10.09 18.63
N ALA A 139 -17.40 -10.36 17.89
CA ALA A 139 -16.86 -11.70 17.71
C ALA A 139 -16.37 -12.29 19.04
N LEU A 140 -15.56 -11.54 19.82
CA LEU A 140 -15.05 -12.04 21.09
C LEU A 140 -16.18 -12.31 22.09
N THR A 141 -17.14 -11.38 22.20
CA THR A 141 -18.31 -11.55 23.06
C THR A 141 -19.15 -12.74 22.64
N GLY A 142 -19.39 -12.93 21.33
CA GLY A 142 -20.12 -14.07 20.79
C GLY A 142 -19.42 -15.40 21.09
N LEU A 143 -18.10 -15.47 20.88
CA LEU A 143 -17.29 -16.66 21.16
C LEU A 143 -17.27 -16.99 22.66
N PHE A 144 -17.15 -15.99 23.53
CA PHE A 144 -17.23 -16.20 24.98
C PHE A 144 -18.63 -16.64 25.41
N TYR A 145 -19.67 -15.99 24.91
CA TYR A 145 -21.04 -16.39 25.21
C TYR A 145 -21.29 -17.85 24.81
N PHE A 146 -20.81 -18.25 23.63
CA PHE A 146 -20.88 -19.63 23.13
C PHE A 146 -20.09 -20.60 24.01
N ASN A 147 -18.88 -20.24 24.44
CA ASN A 147 -18.07 -21.07 25.34
C ASN A 147 -18.69 -21.25 26.73
N PHE A 148 -19.41 -20.25 27.24
CA PHE A 148 -19.99 -20.32 28.59
C PHE A 148 -21.42 -20.87 28.61
N THR A 149 -22.19 -20.71 27.54
CA THR A 149 -23.62 -21.05 27.51
C THR A 149 -23.93 -22.30 26.68
N ASP A 150 -23.01 -22.72 25.81
CA ASP A 150 -23.18 -23.82 24.88
C ASP A 150 -22.02 -24.84 25.01
N VAL A 151 -21.89 -25.74 24.03
CA VAL A 151 -20.93 -26.87 24.02
C VAL A 151 -19.45 -26.46 23.93
N GLY A 152 -19.16 -25.22 23.52
CA GLY A 152 -17.79 -24.72 23.31
C GLY A 152 -17.26 -24.91 21.89
N ILE A 153 -16.32 -24.06 21.49
CA ILE A 153 -15.85 -23.95 20.08
C ILE A 153 -15.29 -25.27 19.54
N VAL A 154 -14.31 -25.88 20.22
CA VAL A 154 -13.67 -27.10 19.72
C VAL A 154 -14.68 -28.23 19.61
N LYS A 155 -15.54 -28.39 20.62
CA LYS A 155 -16.54 -29.47 20.62
C LYS A 155 -17.59 -29.25 19.54
N ALA A 156 -18.03 -28.02 19.32
CA ALA A 156 -18.94 -27.67 18.23
C ALA A 156 -18.34 -28.02 16.87
N ILE A 157 -17.06 -27.71 16.64
CA ILE A 157 -16.35 -28.06 15.41
C ILE A 157 -16.27 -29.58 15.24
N GLN A 158 -15.97 -30.33 16.30
CA GLN A 158 -15.95 -31.80 16.25
C GLN A 158 -17.33 -32.36 15.90
N MET A 159 -18.41 -31.85 16.48
CA MET A 159 -19.78 -32.26 16.17
C MET A 159 -20.13 -31.93 14.71
N LEU A 160 -19.71 -30.77 14.22
CA LEU A 160 -19.92 -30.38 12.82
C LEU A 160 -19.20 -31.32 11.85
N TRP A 161 -18.00 -31.79 12.18
CA TRP A 161 -17.25 -32.76 11.36
C TRP A 161 -17.77 -34.19 11.43
N THR A 162 -18.66 -34.51 12.37
CA THR A 162 -19.28 -35.85 12.43
C THR A 162 -20.52 -35.98 11.56
N VAL A 163 -20.94 -34.89 10.91
CA VAL A 163 -22.00 -34.85 9.90
C VAL A 163 -21.44 -35.29 8.55
#